data_AF-A0A661ZH42-F1
#
_entry.id   AF-A0A661ZH42-F1
#
_cell.length_a   1.000
_cell.length_b   1.000
_cell.length_c   1.000
_cell.angle_alpha   90.00
_cell.angle_beta   90.00
_cell.angle_gamma   90.00
#
_symmetry.space_group_name_H-M   'P 1'
#
loop_
_entity.id
_entity.type
_entity.pdbx_description
1 polymer ?
#
loop_
_entity_poly.entity_id
_entity_poly.type
_entity_poly.pdbx_seq_one_letter_code
_entity_poly.pdbx_strand_id
1 'polypeptide(L)'
;MISIGEIAKQLIQQTPFLEEALIEDIINISSLARKLKPKIEEVLKKKVQIGAVIIALKRVKSNYLELPNSGLKQFVNDLGDLIVISGLMHFTFENSETIGLRQQEMIKHIGQNQSYYSVSRGIFETSIVVSNALADLINEIFKDEKQIFQKTNLSSITISLPKKRTETIGFYFYILKNLSLRKINIEELISTTNEFTIIVKNNDIDRAFSILMNIKNSEISFQSNILGNT
;
A
#
# COMPACT_ATOMS: atom_id res chain seq x y z
N MET A 1 29.47 -15.95 -9.38
CA MET A 1 28.79 -16.88 -10.30
C MET A 1 27.41 -17.13 -9.73
N ILE A 2 26.33 -16.74 -10.43
CA ILE A 2 24.97 -16.76 -9.87
C ILE A 2 24.47 -18.21 -9.80
N SER A 3 23.89 -18.61 -8.69
CA SER A 3 23.37 -19.95 -8.43
C SER A 3 21.91 -20.13 -8.88
N ILE A 4 21.46 -21.39 -9.04
CA ILE A 4 20.05 -21.71 -9.31
C ILE A 4 19.14 -21.12 -8.22
N GLY A 5 19.58 -21.16 -6.96
CA GLY A 5 18.84 -20.62 -5.82
C GLY A 5 18.65 -19.11 -5.88
N GLU A 6 19.70 -18.36 -6.23
CA GLU A 6 19.62 -16.90 -6.37
C GLU A 6 18.69 -16.49 -7.52
N ILE A 7 18.77 -17.18 -8.66
CA ILE A 7 17.89 -16.90 -9.81
C ILE A 7 16.45 -17.27 -9.47
N ALA A 8 16.22 -18.43 -8.84
CA ALA A 8 14.88 -18.84 -8.41
C ALA A 8 14.28 -17.82 -7.43
N LYS A 9 15.07 -17.31 -6.47
CA LYS A 9 14.65 -16.26 -5.54
C LYS A 9 14.27 -14.99 -6.28
N GLN A 10 15.11 -14.51 -7.21
CA GLN A 10 14.80 -13.31 -8.01
C GLN A 10 13.52 -13.48 -8.82
N LEU A 11 13.32 -14.63 -9.47
CA LEU A 11 12.12 -14.91 -10.26
C LEU A 11 10.86 -14.96 -9.38
N ILE A 12 10.96 -15.48 -8.15
CA ILE A 12 9.87 -15.46 -7.18
C ILE A 12 9.56 -14.01 -6.78
N GLN A 13 10.56 -13.23 -6.39
CA GLN A 13 10.40 -11.83 -5.96
C GLN A 13 9.85 -10.92 -7.05
N GLN A 14 10.14 -11.21 -8.32
CA GLN A 14 9.63 -10.46 -9.47
C GLN A 14 8.21 -10.86 -9.88
N THR A 15 7.69 -11.98 -9.37
CA THR A 15 6.35 -12.46 -9.72
C THR A 15 5.40 -12.16 -8.56
N PRO A 16 4.44 -11.23 -8.74
CA PRO A 16 3.47 -10.90 -7.69
C PRO A 16 2.79 -12.15 -7.11
N PHE A 17 2.63 -12.19 -5.79
CA PHE A 17 1.92 -13.22 -5.02
C PHE A 17 2.58 -14.61 -5.00
N LEU A 18 3.65 -14.83 -5.77
CA LEU A 18 4.29 -16.14 -5.89
C LEU A 18 5.07 -16.50 -4.61
N GLU A 19 5.62 -15.49 -3.94
CA GLU A 19 6.31 -15.65 -2.65
C GLU A 19 5.33 -16.14 -1.58
N GLU A 20 4.22 -15.43 -1.38
CA GLU A 20 3.23 -15.78 -0.37
C GLU A 20 2.60 -17.16 -0.64
N ALA A 21 2.24 -17.44 -1.89
CA ALA A 21 1.66 -18.73 -2.26
C ALA A 21 2.67 -19.90 -2.15
N LEU A 22 3.97 -19.62 -2.22
CA LEU A 22 5.03 -20.61 -1.94
C LEU A 22 5.21 -20.84 -0.44
N ILE A 23 5.14 -19.77 0.37
CA ILE A 23 5.24 -19.83 1.83
C ILE A 23 4.03 -20.58 2.42
N GLU A 24 2.82 -20.30 1.93
CA GLU A 24 1.55 -20.88 2.40
C GLU A 24 1.26 -22.29 1.86
N ASP A 25 2.21 -22.92 1.15
CA ASP A 25 2.04 -24.25 0.53
C ASP A 25 0.85 -24.38 -0.46
N ILE A 26 0.35 -23.26 -0.97
CA ILE A 26 -0.76 -23.23 -1.94
C ILE A 26 -0.28 -23.68 -3.33
N ILE A 27 0.99 -23.45 -3.66
CA ILE A 27 1.54 -23.79 -4.97
C ILE A 27 2.22 -25.16 -4.99
N ASN A 28 1.91 -25.94 -6.03
CA ASN A 28 2.64 -27.15 -6.35
C ASN A 28 4.08 -26.83 -6.81
N ILE A 29 5.06 -27.08 -5.94
CA ILE A 29 6.48 -26.80 -6.18
C ILE A 29 6.99 -27.47 -7.46
N SER A 30 6.56 -28.69 -7.77
CA SER A 30 6.99 -29.41 -8.99
C SER A 30 6.51 -28.72 -10.26
N SER A 31 5.28 -28.20 -10.26
CA SER A 31 4.72 -27.45 -11.38
C SER A 31 5.39 -26.08 -11.52
N LEU A 32 5.65 -25.41 -10.39
CA LEU A 32 6.41 -24.17 -10.38
C LEU A 32 7.84 -24.35 -10.92
N ALA A 33 8.52 -25.43 -10.52
CA ALA A 33 9.85 -25.75 -11.01
C ALA A 33 9.88 -25.93 -12.54
N ARG A 34 8.88 -26.61 -13.12
CA ARG A 34 8.78 -26.77 -14.58
C ARG A 34 8.57 -25.43 -15.28
N LYS A 35 7.78 -24.53 -14.69
CA LYS A 35 7.53 -23.19 -15.22
C LYS A 35 8.77 -22.28 -15.16
N LEU A 36 9.55 -22.35 -14.08
CA LEU A 36 10.72 -21.49 -13.88
C LEU A 36 11.99 -22.02 -14.56
N LYS A 37 12.10 -23.33 -14.78
CA LYS A 37 13.28 -23.98 -15.36
C LYS A 37 13.76 -23.31 -16.67
N PRO A 38 12.92 -23.03 -17.68
CA PRO A 38 13.39 -22.39 -18.92
C PRO A 38 14.09 -21.05 -18.68
N LYS A 39 13.51 -20.19 -17.82
CA LYS A 39 14.11 -18.89 -17.46
C LYS A 39 15.42 -19.05 -16.68
N ILE A 40 15.51 -20.05 -15.81
CA ILE A 40 16.74 -20.36 -15.07
C ILE A 40 17.85 -20.81 -16.01
N GLU A 41 17.53 -21.66 -16.99
CA GLU A 41 18.50 -22.13 -17.99
C GLU A 41 18.97 -21.01 -18.92
N GLU A 42 18.07 -20.09 -19.27
CA GLU A 42 18.38 -18.88 -20.05
C GLU A 42 19.41 -18.00 -19.33
N VAL A 43 19.18 -17.68 -18.05
CA VAL A 43 20.10 -16.84 -17.26
C VAL A 43 21.44 -17.54 -17.01
N LEU A 44 21.42 -18.84 -16.72
CA LEU A 44 22.65 -19.61 -16.48
C LEU A 44 23.39 -20.00 -17.75
N LYS A 45 22.78 -19.83 -18.93
CA LYS A 45 23.27 -20.30 -20.23
C LYS A 45 23.65 -21.80 -20.23
N LYS A 46 22.97 -22.62 -19.43
CA LYS A 46 23.21 -24.07 -19.33
C LYS A 46 21.96 -24.82 -18.94
N LYS A 47 21.88 -26.10 -19.31
CA LYS A 47 20.80 -26.98 -18.88
C LYS A 47 20.91 -27.31 -17.39
N VAL A 48 19.78 -27.39 -16.71
CA VAL A 48 19.69 -27.77 -15.30
C VAL A 48 18.71 -28.92 -15.11
N GLN A 49 18.93 -29.73 -14.08
CA GLN A 49 17.98 -30.78 -13.72
C GLN A 49 16.78 -30.20 -12.98
N ILE A 50 15.58 -30.73 -13.25
CA ILE A 50 14.35 -30.26 -12.60
C ILE A 50 14.40 -30.43 -11.06
N GLY A 51 15.03 -31.51 -10.58
CA GLY A 51 15.22 -31.75 -9.14
C GLY A 51 16.05 -30.67 -8.46
N ALA A 52 17.06 -30.12 -9.14
CA ALA A 52 17.87 -29.03 -8.61
C ALA A 52 17.05 -27.74 -8.44
N VAL A 53 16.12 -27.46 -9.37
CA VAL A 53 15.18 -26.34 -9.26
C VAL A 53 14.20 -26.55 -8.11
N ILE A 54 13.67 -27.76 -7.93
CA ILE A 54 12.77 -28.09 -6.80
C ILE A 54 13.47 -27.86 -5.45
N ILE A 55 14.71 -28.34 -5.31
CA ILE A 55 15.51 -28.14 -4.09
C ILE A 55 15.77 -26.66 -3.85
N ALA A 56 16.12 -25.92 -4.90
CA ALA A 56 16.31 -24.47 -4.81
C ALA A 56 15.04 -23.77 -4.31
N LEU A 57 13.86 -24.09 -4.86
CA LEU A 57 12.58 -23.51 -4.42
C LEU A 57 12.24 -23.85 -2.97
N LYS A 58 12.48 -25.10 -2.53
CA LYS A 58 12.30 -25.50 -1.11
C LYS A 58 13.21 -24.72 -0.17
N ARG A 59 14.47 -24.49 -0.58
CA ARG A 59 15.43 -23.69 0.21
C ARG A 59 15.01 -22.22 0.27
N VAL A 60 14.56 -21.66 -0.85
CA VAL A 60 14.01 -20.30 -0.89
C VAL A 60 12.84 -20.17 0.09
N LYS A 61 11.90 -21.12 0.10
CA LYS A 61 10.81 -21.17 1.08
C LYS A 61 11.31 -21.19 2.53
N SER A 62 12.26 -22.07 2.86
CA SER A 62 12.85 -22.16 4.22
C SER A 62 13.43 -20.83 4.67
N ASN A 63 14.21 -20.17 3.80
CA ASN A 63 14.82 -18.89 4.11
C ASN A 63 13.78 -17.78 4.37
N TYR A 64 12.60 -17.86 3.76
CA TYR A 64 11.50 -16.92 4.03
C TYR A 64 10.80 -17.19 5.36
N LEU A 65 10.69 -18.46 5.76
CA LEU A 65 10.12 -18.85 7.05
C LEU A 65 11.03 -18.47 8.23
N GLU A 66 12.34 -18.36 7.99
CA GLU A 66 13.35 -17.97 8.98
C GLU A 66 13.44 -16.43 9.18
N LEU A 67 12.84 -15.62 8.30
CA LEU A 67 12.78 -14.18 8.47
C LEU A 67 11.75 -13.81 9.54
N PRO A 68 12.11 -13.01 10.55
CA PRO A 68 11.15 -12.60 11.58
C PRO A 68 10.11 -11.62 10.99
N ASN A 69 8.94 -12.14 10.62
CA ASN A 69 7.73 -11.35 10.32
C ASN A 69 7.10 -10.70 11.57
N SER A 70 7.79 -10.74 12.71
CA SER A 70 7.30 -10.23 14.00
C SER A 70 7.09 -8.71 13.99
N GLY A 71 7.92 -7.96 13.25
CA GLY A 71 7.85 -6.49 13.21
C GLY A 71 6.56 -5.97 12.58
N LEU A 72 6.17 -6.50 11.40
CA LEU A 72 4.92 -6.10 10.74
C LEU A 72 3.70 -6.49 11.57
N LYS A 73 3.71 -7.70 12.14
CA LYS A 73 2.62 -8.17 13.00
C LYS A 73 2.43 -7.27 14.21
N GLN A 74 3.51 -6.96 14.91
CA GLN A 74 3.47 -6.06 16.06
C GLN A 74 3.01 -4.65 15.65
N PHE A 75 3.52 -4.13 14.54
CA PHE A 75 3.14 -2.80 14.06
C PHE A 75 1.65 -2.68 13.75
N VAL A 76 1.05 -3.70 13.12
CA VAL A 76 -0.39 -3.73 12.83
C VAL A 76 -1.22 -3.81 14.12
N ASN A 77 -0.78 -4.61 15.09
CA ASN A 77 -1.43 -4.72 16.39
C ASN A 77 -1.35 -3.40 17.19
N ASP A 78 -0.29 -2.62 16.97
CA ASP A 78 -0.06 -1.34 17.64
C ASP A 78 -0.75 -0.16 16.93
N LEU A 79 -1.50 -0.39 15.83
CA LEU A 79 -2.25 0.67 15.14
C LEU A 79 -3.27 1.31 16.09
N GLY A 80 -3.30 2.64 16.09
CA GLY A 80 -4.23 3.43 16.89
C GLY A 80 -5.62 3.51 16.25
N ASP A 81 -6.31 4.61 16.52
CA ASP A 81 -7.69 4.78 16.09
C ASP A 81 -7.83 4.98 14.59
N LEU A 82 -9.00 4.60 14.07
CA LEU A 82 -9.42 4.87 12.71
C LEU A 82 -10.42 6.04 12.74
N ILE A 83 -10.12 7.10 12.01
CA ILE A 83 -10.97 8.29 11.88
C ILE A 83 -11.52 8.32 10.47
N VAL A 84 -12.85 8.45 10.34
CA VAL A 84 -13.53 8.55 9.05
C VAL A 84 -14.03 9.97 8.84
N ILE A 85 -13.70 10.57 7.70
CA ILE A 85 -14.20 11.88 7.30
C ILE A 85 -14.90 11.73 5.95
N SER A 86 -16.13 12.20 5.87
CA SER A 86 -16.92 12.15 4.64
C SER A 86 -17.14 13.54 4.07
N GLY A 87 -17.50 13.60 2.79
CA GLY A 87 -17.77 14.87 2.12
C GLY A 87 -16.47 15.60 1.80
N LEU A 88 -15.57 14.90 1.13
CA LEU A 88 -14.31 15.43 0.62
C LEU A 88 -14.37 15.63 -0.90
N MET A 89 -13.56 16.57 -1.37
CA MET A 89 -13.26 16.82 -2.77
C MET A 89 -11.75 16.85 -2.97
N HIS A 90 -11.33 16.40 -4.15
CA HIS A 90 -9.94 16.36 -4.57
C HIS A 90 -9.80 17.21 -5.83
N PHE A 91 -8.87 18.15 -5.79
CA PHE A 91 -8.45 18.97 -6.91
C PHE A 91 -7.00 18.70 -7.22
N THR A 92 -6.61 18.71 -8.48
CA THR A 92 -5.20 18.74 -8.89
C THR A 92 -4.98 19.86 -9.88
N PHE A 93 -3.95 20.66 -9.60
CA PHE A 93 -3.51 21.75 -10.43
C PHE A 93 -2.09 21.48 -10.94
N GLU A 94 -1.80 21.90 -12.16
CA GLU A 94 -0.43 21.93 -12.65
C GLU A 94 0.39 22.94 -11.85
N ASN A 95 1.62 22.58 -11.48
CA ASN A 95 2.49 23.48 -10.73
C ASN A 95 2.87 24.69 -11.58
N SER A 96 2.61 25.88 -11.04
CA SER A 96 2.98 27.16 -11.63
C SER A 96 3.88 27.96 -10.67
N GLU A 97 4.36 29.13 -11.11
CA GLU A 97 5.06 30.08 -10.24
C GLU A 97 4.14 30.67 -9.16
N THR A 98 2.84 30.76 -9.42
CA THR A 98 1.83 31.37 -8.55
C THR A 98 1.16 30.39 -7.58
N ILE A 99 1.29 29.07 -7.79
CA ILE A 99 0.62 28.04 -6.98
C ILE A 99 0.90 28.18 -5.48
N GLY A 100 2.12 28.57 -5.10
CA GLY A 100 2.51 28.78 -3.70
C GLY A 100 1.80 29.99 -3.06
N LEU A 101 1.55 31.05 -3.83
CA LEU A 101 0.80 32.22 -3.37
C LEU A 101 -0.67 31.85 -3.14
N ARG A 102 -1.25 31.06 -4.05
CA ARG A 102 -2.63 30.54 -3.92
C ARG A 102 -2.78 29.65 -2.69
N GLN A 103 -1.82 28.76 -2.43
CA GLN A 103 -1.79 27.95 -1.21
C GLN A 103 -1.71 28.80 0.07
N GLN A 104 -0.90 29.87 0.07
CA GLN A 104 -0.84 30.79 1.20
C GLN A 104 -2.19 31.47 1.45
N GLU A 105 -2.84 31.94 0.38
CA GLU A 105 -4.17 32.55 0.43
C GLU A 105 -5.22 31.56 0.97
N MET A 106 -5.19 30.31 0.49
CA MET A 106 -6.04 29.22 0.97
C MET A 106 -5.89 28.98 2.47
N ILE A 107 -4.65 28.81 2.96
CA ILE A 107 -4.38 28.53 4.39
C ILE A 107 -4.87 29.67 5.29
N LYS A 108 -4.73 30.94 4.85
CA LYS A 108 -5.23 32.10 5.59
C LYS A 108 -6.74 32.06 5.79
N HIS A 109 -7.50 31.60 4.80
CA HIS A 109 -8.95 31.47 4.88
C HIS A 109 -9.40 30.23 5.66
N ILE A 110 -8.70 29.09 5.50
CA ILE A 110 -9.06 27.83 6.18
C ILE A 110 -8.75 27.87 7.67
N GLY A 111 -7.70 28.59 8.10
CA GLY A 111 -7.23 28.62 9.50
C GLY A 111 -8.25 29.08 10.55
N GLN A 112 -9.45 29.48 10.14
CA GLN A 112 -10.57 29.87 11.01
C GLN A 112 -11.62 28.76 11.21
N ASN A 113 -11.57 27.68 10.43
CA ASN A 113 -12.57 26.60 10.43
C ASN A 113 -11.91 25.23 10.75
N GLN A 114 -12.60 24.36 11.51
CA GLN A 114 -12.16 22.98 11.78
C GLN A 114 -12.30 22.03 10.56
N SER A 115 -12.27 22.58 9.34
CA SER A 115 -12.47 21.83 8.10
C SER A 115 -11.22 21.03 7.74
N TYR A 116 -11.40 19.77 7.31
CA TYR A 116 -10.31 18.94 6.82
C TYR A 116 -9.71 19.53 5.54
N TYR A 117 -8.38 19.60 5.48
CA TYR A 117 -7.63 19.86 4.27
C TYR A 117 -6.29 19.09 4.25
N SER A 118 -5.81 18.77 3.05
CA SER A 118 -4.47 18.24 2.79
C SER A 118 -3.94 18.82 1.48
N VAL A 119 -2.63 19.05 1.42
CA VAL A 119 -1.93 19.51 0.21
C VAL A 119 -0.73 18.60 -0.04
N SER A 120 -0.71 18.01 -1.23
CA SER A 120 0.34 17.11 -1.70
C SER A 120 0.98 17.72 -2.95
N ARG A 121 2.13 18.39 -2.79
CA ARG A 121 2.89 18.97 -3.92
C ARG A 121 3.88 17.96 -4.48
N GLY A 122 3.65 17.53 -5.72
CA GLY A 122 4.61 16.78 -6.52
C GLY A 122 5.56 17.70 -7.30
N ILE A 123 6.35 17.10 -8.20
CA ILE A 123 7.26 17.84 -9.09
C ILE A 123 6.47 18.68 -10.10
N PHE A 124 5.43 18.11 -10.70
CA PHE A 124 4.69 18.72 -11.81
C PHE A 124 3.32 19.25 -11.44
N GLU A 125 2.75 18.76 -10.36
CA GLU A 125 1.36 19.04 -9.99
C GLU A 125 1.23 19.14 -8.48
N THR A 126 0.17 19.80 -8.03
CA THR A 126 -0.25 19.83 -6.63
C THR A 126 -1.66 19.31 -6.51
N SER A 127 -1.84 18.32 -5.65
CA SER A 127 -3.15 17.83 -5.22
C SER A 127 -3.58 18.52 -3.94
N ILE A 128 -4.86 18.88 -3.88
CA ILE A 128 -5.51 19.52 -2.74
C ILE A 128 -6.77 18.74 -2.44
N VAL A 129 -6.86 18.20 -1.22
CA VAL A 129 -8.07 17.54 -0.73
C VAL A 129 -8.69 18.42 0.34
N VAL A 130 -9.97 18.72 0.23
CA VAL A 130 -10.69 19.57 1.18
C VAL A 130 -12.07 19.01 1.48
N SER A 131 -12.65 19.43 2.61
CA SER A 131 -14.08 19.26 2.87
C SER A 131 -14.92 19.99 1.82
N ASN A 132 -16.07 19.44 1.44
CA ASN A 132 -17.00 20.00 0.44
C ASN A 132 -17.34 21.48 0.71
N ALA A 133 -17.43 21.88 1.98
CA ALA A 133 -17.71 23.25 2.40
C ALA A 133 -16.67 24.28 1.93
N LEU A 134 -15.47 23.83 1.52
CA LEU A 134 -14.39 24.69 1.02
C LEU A 134 -14.31 24.71 -0.51
N ALA A 135 -15.17 23.97 -1.22
CA ALA A 135 -15.05 23.81 -2.67
C ALA A 135 -15.12 25.14 -3.44
N ASP A 136 -16.07 26.00 -3.10
CA ASP A 136 -16.24 27.31 -3.76
C ASP A 136 -15.04 28.21 -3.51
N LEU A 137 -14.51 28.19 -2.27
CA LEU A 137 -13.29 28.91 -1.90
C LEU A 137 -12.08 28.44 -2.70
N ILE A 138 -11.90 27.13 -2.88
CA ILE A 138 -10.81 26.59 -3.70
C ILE A 138 -10.95 27.02 -5.17
N ASN A 139 -12.14 26.90 -5.73
CA ASN A 139 -12.40 27.33 -7.11
C ASN A 139 -12.10 28.83 -7.31
N GLU A 140 -12.43 29.66 -6.32
CA GLU A 140 -12.16 31.10 -6.38
C GLU A 140 -10.66 31.41 -6.29
N ILE A 141 -9.96 30.86 -5.30
CA ILE A 141 -8.54 31.13 -5.04
C ILE A 141 -7.67 30.62 -6.20
N PHE A 142 -7.99 29.47 -6.78
CA PHE A 142 -7.21 28.81 -7.82
C PHE A 142 -7.77 29.00 -9.23
N LYS A 143 -8.71 29.94 -9.44
CA LYS A 143 -9.40 30.16 -10.73
C LYS A 143 -8.46 30.40 -11.92
N ASP A 144 -7.30 31.02 -11.67
CA ASP A 144 -6.30 31.37 -12.68
C ASP A 144 -5.21 30.28 -12.84
N GLU A 145 -5.27 29.23 -12.01
CA GLU A 145 -4.38 28.06 -12.10
C GLU A 145 -4.98 27.02 -13.05
N LYS A 146 -4.12 26.23 -13.69
CA LYS A 146 -4.58 25.18 -14.60
C LYS A 146 -4.98 23.93 -13.81
N GLN A 147 -6.28 23.79 -13.57
CA GLN A 147 -6.86 22.55 -13.02
C GLN A 147 -6.78 21.42 -14.05
N ILE A 148 -6.16 20.31 -13.67
CA ILE A 148 -6.01 19.11 -14.52
C ILE A 148 -6.86 17.93 -14.05
N PHE A 149 -7.31 17.93 -12.80
CA PHE A 149 -8.18 16.90 -12.26
C PHE A 149 -9.09 17.45 -11.16
N GLN A 150 -10.30 16.89 -11.08
CA GLN A 150 -11.22 17.14 -9.97
C GLN A 150 -12.08 15.91 -9.72
N LYS A 151 -12.33 15.63 -8.45
CA LYS A 151 -13.20 14.55 -8.02
C LYS A 151 -13.98 14.90 -6.76
N THR A 152 -15.23 14.47 -6.72
CA THR A 152 -16.17 14.72 -5.64
C THR A 152 -16.65 13.40 -5.03
N ASN A 153 -17.46 13.49 -3.97
CA ASN A 153 -18.03 12.32 -3.29
C ASN A 153 -16.94 11.36 -2.80
N LEU A 154 -15.95 11.95 -2.12
CA LEU A 154 -14.86 11.23 -1.49
C LEU A 154 -15.03 11.19 0.03
N SER A 155 -14.49 10.14 0.62
CA SER A 155 -14.34 9.97 2.05
C SER A 155 -12.94 9.47 2.35
N SER A 156 -12.40 9.84 3.51
CA SER A 156 -11.11 9.39 3.98
C SER A 156 -11.24 8.46 5.18
N ILE A 157 -10.25 7.57 5.32
CA ILE A 157 -9.99 6.82 6.54
C ILE A 157 -8.55 7.10 6.94
N THR A 158 -8.38 7.75 8.09
CA THR A 158 -7.08 8.02 8.70
C THR A 158 -6.83 7.00 9.80
N ILE A 159 -5.64 6.40 9.79
CA ILE A 159 -5.18 5.43 10.79
C ILE A 159 -4.01 6.06 11.53
N SER A 160 -4.07 6.10 12.87
CA SER A 160 -2.94 6.50 13.68
C SER A 160 -1.86 5.40 13.68
N LEU A 161 -0.66 5.76 13.24
CA LEU A 161 0.51 4.88 13.24
C LEU A 161 1.21 4.90 14.61
N PRO A 162 1.83 3.78 15.03
CA PRO A 162 2.59 3.71 16.26
C PRO A 162 3.71 4.76 16.32
N LYS A 163 3.83 5.48 17.44
CA LYS A 163 4.90 6.47 17.66
C LYS A 163 6.30 5.84 17.83
N LYS A 164 6.38 4.52 17.98
CA LYS A 164 7.65 3.81 18.16
C LYS A 164 8.37 3.72 16.81
N ARG A 165 9.62 4.18 16.79
CA ARG A 165 10.50 4.19 15.60
C ARG A 165 11.05 2.80 15.27
N THR A 166 10.18 1.86 14.95
CA THR A 166 10.61 0.64 14.26
C THR A 166 10.23 0.79 12.80
N GLU A 167 11.23 1.02 11.95
CA GLU A 167 11.05 0.94 10.50
C GLU A 167 10.39 -0.40 10.18
N THR A 168 9.12 -0.35 9.76
CA THR A 168 8.34 -1.54 9.49
C THR A 168 8.20 -1.71 8.00
N ILE A 169 9.06 -2.55 7.46
CA ILE A 169 9.03 -2.90 6.04
C ILE A 169 7.71 -3.63 5.75
N GLY A 170 7.04 -3.25 4.66
CA GLY A 170 5.87 -3.96 4.14
C GLY A 170 4.51 -3.48 4.63
N PHE A 171 4.43 -2.51 5.56
CA PHE A 171 3.14 -1.99 6.06
C PHE A 171 2.25 -1.44 4.94
N TYR A 172 2.75 -0.49 4.14
CA TYR A 172 1.97 0.10 3.05
C TYR A 172 1.58 -0.95 2.01
N PHE A 173 2.51 -1.84 1.62
CA PHE A 173 2.20 -2.94 0.72
C PHE A 173 1.06 -3.81 1.25
N TYR A 174 1.11 -4.18 2.53
CA TYR A 174 0.10 -5.01 3.17
C TYR A 174 -1.30 -4.37 3.16
N ILE A 175 -1.39 -3.07 3.48
CA ILE A 175 -2.67 -2.34 3.42
C ILE A 175 -3.19 -2.25 1.98
N LEU A 176 -2.36 -1.78 1.05
CA LEU A 176 -2.75 -1.58 -0.35
C LEU A 176 -3.13 -2.90 -1.03
N LYS A 177 -2.42 -3.99 -0.74
CA LYS A 177 -2.74 -5.34 -1.21
C LYS A 177 -4.13 -5.76 -0.75
N ASN A 178 -4.45 -5.59 0.54
CA ASN A 178 -5.75 -6.00 1.09
C ASN A 178 -6.93 -5.22 0.52
N LEU A 179 -6.74 -3.93 0.21
CA LEU A 179 -7.75 -3.10 -0.43
C LEU A 179 -7.93 -3.47 -1.92
N SER A 180 -6.82 -3.64 -2.63
CA SER A 180 -6.82 -4.01 -4.05
C SER A 180 -7.47 -5.38 -4.31
N LEU A 181 -7.18 -6.39 -3.47
CA LEU A 181 -7.80 -7.71 -3.56
C LEU A 181 -9.33 -7.68 -3.43
N ARG A 182 -9.87 -6.65 -2.78
CA ARG A 182 -11.31 -6.45 -2.58
C ARG A 182 -11.90 -5.39 -3.52
N LYS A 183 -11.14 -5.02 -4.56
CA LYS A 183 -11.52 -4.07 -5.62
C LYS A 183 -11.91 -2.69 -5.08
N ILE A 184 -11.24 -2.24 -4.02
CA ILE A 184 -11.37 -0.87 -3.53
C ILE A 184 -10.39 0.00 -4.33
N ASN A 185 -10.93 0.96 -5.07
CA ASN A 185 -10.11 1.96 -5.75
C ASN A 185 -9.65 3.01 -4.74
N ILE A 186 -8.35 3.29 -4.72
CA ILE A 186 -7.78 4.32 -3.88
C ILE A 186 -7.61 5.57 -4.73
N GLU A 187 -8.23 6.66 -4.31
CA GLU A 187 -8.23 7.93 -5.02
C GLU A 187 -6.99 8.76 -4.65
N GLU A 188 -6.60 8.75 -3.37
CA GLU A 188 -5.37 9.38 -2.90
C GLU A 188 -4.87 8.70 -1.62
N LEU A 189 -3.55 8.76 -1.41
CA LEU A 189 -2.85 8.30 -0.22
C LEU A 189 -2.07 9.47 0.38
N ILE A 190 -2.32 9.75 1.65
CA ILE A 190 -1.62 10.81 2.39
C ILE A 190 -0.99 10.15 3.62
N SER A 191 0.32 10.32 3.79
CA SER A 191 1.01 9.83 4.98
C SER A 191 1.80 10.95 5.61
N THR A 192 1.65 11.09 6.92
CA THR A 192 2.57 11.84 7.78
C THR A 192 3.38 10.85 8.61
N THR A 193 4.19 11.35 9.54
CA THR A 193 5.01 10.50 10.41
C THR A 193 4.19 9.50 11.22
N ASN A 194 3.01 9.93 11.70
CA ASN A 194 2.21 9.15 12.66
C ASN A 194 0.79 8.88 12.16
N GLU A 195 0.48 9.19 10.90
CA GLU A 195 -0.85 9.01 10.34
C GLU A 195 -0.75 8.52 8.91
N PHE A 196 -1.62 7.59 8.56
CA PHE A 196 -1.81 7.14 7.20
C PHE A 196 -3.28 7.29 6.82
N THR A 197 -3.54 8.04 5.77
CA THR A 197 -4.88 8.35 5.28
C THR A 197 -5.07 7.81 3.89
N ILE A 198 -6.19 7.12 3.69
CA ILE A 198 -6.62 6.59 2.40
C ILE A 198 -7.91 7.30 2.02
N ILE A 199 -7.96 7.83 0.80
CA ILE A 199 -9.15 8.46 0.25
C ILE A 199 -9.77 7.52 -0.77
N VAL A 200 -11.07 7.30 -0.64
CA VAL A 200 -11.88 6.43 -1.49
C VAL A 200 -13.17 7.14 -1.89
N LYS A 201 -13.91 6.58 -2.85
CA LYS A 201 -15.28 7.04 -3.11
C LYS A 201 -16.17 6.74 -1.91
N ASN A 202 -17.19 7.58 -1.69
CA ASN A 202 -18.18 7.37 -0.62
C ASN A 202 -18.78 5.95 -0.63
N ASN A 203 -19.05 5.39 -1.81
CA ASN A 203 -19.64 4.04 -1.94
C ASN A 203 -18.69 2.91 -1.48
N ASP A 204 -17.41 3.19 -1.34
CA ASP A 204 -16.39 2.23 -0.94
C ASP A 204 -16.02 2.36 0.55
N ILE A 205 -16.52 3.38 1.25
CA ILE A 205 -16.06 3.72 2.61
C ILE A 205 -16.32 2.61 3.63
N ASP A 206 -17.53 2.05 3.65
CA ASP A 206 -17.90 1.02 4.62
C ASP A 206 -17.07 -0.26 4.42
N ARG A 207 -16.81 -0.59 3.14
CA ARG A 207 -16.00 -1.75 2.78
C ARG A 207 -14.53 -1.51 3.13
N ALA A 208 -13.99 -0.33 2.80
CA ALA A 208 -12.62 0.04 3.11
C ALA A 208 -12.39 0.05 4.64
N PHE A 209 -13.31 0.63 5.41
CA PHE A 209 -13.26 0.66 6.86
C PHE A 209 -13.29 -0.75 7.45
N SER A 210 -14.22 -1.59 6.99
CA SER A 210 -14.31 -2.99 7.44
C SER A 210 -13.02 -3.75 7.17
N ILE A 211 -12.37 -3.53 6.03
CA ILE A 211 -11.08 -4.18 5.69
C ILE A 211 -9.98 -3.74 6.65
N LEU A 212 -9.85 -2.43 6.89
CA LEU A 212 -8.82 -1.88 7.77
C LEU A 212 -9.04 -2.29 9.24
N MET A 213 -10.30 -2.32 9.67
CA MET A 213 -10.67 -2.79 11.01
C MET A 213 -10.38 -4.28 11.16
N ASN A 214 -10.67 -5.08 10.13
CA ASN A 214 -10.28 -6.49 10.11
C ASN A 214 -8.77 -6.66 10.13
N ILE A 215 -7.99 -5.83 9.46
CA ILE A 215 -6.53 -5.87 9.52
C ILE A 215 -6.02 -5.59 10.95
N LYS A 216 -6.57 -4.56 11.61
CA LYS A 216 -6.21 -4.20 12.98
C LYS A 216 -6.58 -5.30 13.98
N ASN A 217 -7.75 -5.93 13.81
CA ASN A 217 -8.28 -6.92 14.74
C ASN A 217 -7.91 -8.37 14.39
N SER A 218 -7.49 -8.62 13.15
CA SER A 218 -7.00 -9.93 12.78
C SER A 218 -5.73 -10.17 13.58
N GLU A 219 -5.76 -11.19 14.44
CA GLU A 219 -4.54 -11.89 14.76
C GLU A 219 -3.92 -12.22 13.42
N ILE A 220 -2.84 -11.55 13.07
CA ILE A 220 -2.13 -11.89 11.85
C ILE A 220 -1.63 -13.31 12.08
N SER A 221 -2.37 -14.28 11.58
CA SER A 221 -2.02 -15.68 11.56
C SER A 221 -0.98 -15.86 10.47
N PHE A 222 0.21 -15.31 10.67
CA PHE A 222 1.36 -15.72 9.88
C PHE A 222 1.74 -17.17 10.20
N GLN A 223 1.38 -17.67 11.39
CA GLN A 223 1.50 -19.07 11.79
C GLN A 223 0.56 -19.36 12.97
N SER A 224 -0.47 -20.17 12.78
CA SER A 224 -1.13 -20.90 13.88
C SER A 224 -1.73 -22.26 13.49
N ASN A 225 -1.51 -22.75 12.26
CA ASN A 225 -1.97 -24.07 11.83
C ASN A 225 -0.85 -25.11 11.60
N ILE A 226 0.38 -24.90 12.10
CA ILE A 226 1.49 -25.87 11.90
C ILE A 226 1.97 -26.52 13.21
N LEU A 227 1.27 -26.29 14.33
CA LEU A 227 1.43 -27.13 15.52
C LEU A 227 0.07 -27.70 15.94
N GLY A 228 -0.53 -28.45 15.03
CA GLY A 228 -1.66 -29.34 15.30
C GLY A 228 -1.20 -30.79 15.33
N ASN A 229 -0.90 -31.26 16.53
CA ASN A 229 -0.92 -32.63 17.05
C ASN A 229 -0.54 -33.83 16.16
N THR A 230 0.36 -34.64 16.75
CA THR A 230 0.84 -36.00 16.44
C THR A 230 1.89 -36.15 15.35
#